data_AF-A0A444YNL6-F1
#
_entry.id   AF-A0A444YNL6-F1
#
_cell.length_a   1.000
_cell.length_b   1.000
_cell.length_c   1.000
_cell.angle_alpha   90.00
_cell.angle_beta   90.00
_cell.angle_gamma   90.00
#
_symmetry.space_group_name_H-M   'P 1'
#
loop_
_entity.id
_entity.type
_entity.pdbx_description
1 polymer ?
#
loop_
_entity_poly.entity_id
_entity_poly.type
_entity_poly.pdbx_seq_one_letter_code
_entity_poly.pdbx_strand_id
1 'polypeptide(L)'
;MITYMLFYISMNLGTFACIVLFGLRTGTDNIRDYAGLYTKDPFLALSLALCLLSLGGLPPLAGFFGKLHLFWCGWQAGLYFLVSIGLLTSVVSIYYYLKIIKLLMTGRNQEITPHVRNYRGSPLRSNNSIELSMIVCVIASTIPGISMNPIIEIAQDTLF
;
A
#
# COMPACT_ATOMS: atom_id res chain seq x y z
N MET A 1 -12.51 -5.53 14.45
CA MET A 1 -12.55 -4.23 13.75
C MET A 1 -11.27 -3.40 13.96
N ILE A 2 -10.76 -3.30 15.20
CA ILE A 2 -9.54 -2.54 15.55
C ILE A 2 -8.30 -2.99 14.75
N THR A 3 -8.09 -4.31 14.62
CA THR A 3 -6.98 -4.87 13.84
C THR A 3 -6.99 -4.41 12.37
N TYR A 4 -8.17 -4.35 11.75
CA TYR A 4 -8.31 -3.86 10.37
C TYR A 4 -8.01 -2.37 10.26
N MET A 5 -8.53 -1.56 11.20
CA MET A 5 -8.26 -0.12 11.25
C MET A 5 -6.78 0.20 11.42
N LEU A 6 -6.07 -0.53 12.28
CA LEU A 6 -4.63 -0.37 12.50
C LEU A 6 -3.85 -0.57 11.18
N PHE A 7 -4.12 -1.67 10.48
CA PHE A 7 -3.52 -1.96 9.19
C PHE A 7 -3.88 -0.94 8.13
N TYR A 8 -5.15 -0.52 8.09
CA TYR A 8 -5.63 0.47 7.15
C TYR A 8 -4.95 1.84 7.33
N ILE A 9 -4.77 2.30 8.57
CA ILE A 9 -4.06 3.56 8.87
C ILE A 9 -2.61 3.46 8.42
N SER A 10 -1.92 2.37 8.76
CA SER A 10 -0.52 2.17 8.37
C SER A 10 -0.31 2.17 6.85
N MET A 11 -1.18 1.47 6.10
CA MET A 11 -1.09 1.42 4.64
C MET A 11 -1.41 2.76 3.97
N ASN A 12 -2.42 3.47 4.45
CA ASN A 12 -2.74 4.79 3.92
C ASN A 12 -1.62 5.79 4.20
N LEU A 13 -1.08 5.80 5.42
CA LEU A 13 0.02 6.68 5.77
C LEU A 13 1.25 6.43 4.88
N GLY A 14 1.57 5.16 4.61
CA GLY A 14 2.65 4.79 3.69
C GLY A 14 2.38 5.22 2.24
N THR A 15 1.15 5.03 1.76
CA THR A 15 0.75 5.43 0.40
C THR A 15 0.84 6.94 0.23
N PHE A 16 0.29 7.71 1.18
CA PHE A 16 0.36 9.17 1.15
C PHE A 16 1.77 9.70 1.31
N ALA A 17 2.62 9.09 2.14
CA ALA A 17 4.03 9.46 2.25
C ALA A 17 4.76 9.31 0.91
N CYS A 18 4.50 8.23 0.18
CA CYS A 18 5.06 8.02 -1.16
C CYS A 18 4.57 9.07 -2.17
N ILE A 19 3.26 9.36 -2.17
CA ILE A 19 2.66 10.36 -3.06
C ILE A 19 3.23 11.76 -2.78
N VAL A 20 3.30 12.17 -1.51
CA VAL A 20 3.86 13.47 -1.12
C VAL A 20 5.33 13.58 -1.50
N LEU A 21 6.12 12.53 -1.30
CA LEU A 21 7.52 12.53 -1.73
C LEU A 21 7.65 12.70 -3.24
N PHE A 22 6.80 12.01 -4.01
CA PHE A 22 6.76 12.15 -5.46
C PHE A 22 6.36 13.57 -5.89
N GLY A 23 5.31 14.13 -5.28
CA GLY A 23 4.83 15.49 -5.53
C GLY A 23 5.89 16.56 -5.19
N LEU A 24 6.60 16.41 -4.08
CA LEU A 24 7.69 17.33 -3.69
C LEU A 24 8.86 17.33 -4.68
N ARG A 25 9.14 16.21 -5.33
CA ARG A 25 10.25 16.11 -6.30
C ARG A 25 9.87 16.48 -7.72
N THR A 26 8.61 16.29 -8.07
CA THR A 26 8.14 16.37 -9.46
C THR A 26 7.23 17.58 -9.71
N GLY A 27 6.61 18.11 -8.64
CA GLY A 27 5.67 19.23 -8.69
C GLY A 27 4.29 18.86 -9.24
N THR A 28 4.00 17.56 -9.41
CA THR A 28 2.74 17.03 -9.97
C THR A 28 2.35 15.75 -9.26
N ASP A 29 1.05 15.56 -9.06
CA ASP A 29 0.43 14.39 -8.42
C ASP A 29 -0.42 13.56 -9.40
N ASN A 30 -0.31 13.81 -10.70
CA ASN A 30 -1.13 13.14 -11.71
C ASN A 30 -0.70 11.67 -11.85
N ILE A 31 -1.66 10.75 -11.85
CA ILE A 31 -1.43 9.30 -11.94
C ILE A 31 -0.60 8.95 -13.20
N ARG A 32 -0.77 9.71 -14.29
CA ARG A 32 -0.03 9.52 -15.55
C ARG A 32 1.47 9.81 -15.43
N ASP A 33 1.86 10.67 -14.50
CA ASP A 33 3.26 11.09 -14.33
C ASP A 33 4.09 10.07 -13.55
N TYR A 34 3.44 9.05 -12.95
CA TYR A 34 4.12 7.93 -12.30
C TYR A 34 4.70 6.92 -13.30
N ALA A 35 4.48 7.11 -14.61
CA ALA A 35 4.90 6.17 -15.64
C ALA A 35 6.44 6.03 -15.68
N GLY A 36 6.94 4.81 -15.45
CA GLY A 36 8.38 4.52 -15.51
C GLY A 36 9.18 5.03 -14.31
N LEU A 37 8.54 5.36 -13.19
CA LEU A 37 9.22 5.78 -11.96
C LEU A 37 10.24 4.73 -11.47
N TYR A 38 9.98 3.45 -11.74
CA TYR A 38 10.89 2.35 -11.39
C TYR A 38 12.31 2.50 -11.96
N THR A 39 12.46 3.13 -13.13
CA THR A 39 13.78 3.32 -13.77
C THR A 39 14.61 4.43 -13.12
N LYS A 40 13.95 5.38 -12.42
CA LYS A 40 14.60 6.54 -11.79
C LYS A 40 14.86 6.30 -10.30
N ASP A 41 13.81 5.95 -9.56
CA ASP A 41 13.86 5.65 -8.14
C ASP A 41 13.16 4.30 -7.89
N PRO A 42 13.88 3.17 -8.02
CA PRO A 42 13.30 1.85 -7.80
C PRO A 42 12.79 1.68 -6.36
N PHE A 43 13.36 2.41 -5.39
CA PHE A 43 12.97 2.33 -3.99
C PHE A 43 11.58 2.93 -3.73
N LEU A 44 11.33 4.16 -4.20
CA LEU A 44 10.01 4.81 -4.10
C LEU A 44 8.95 4.04 -4.88
N ALA A 45 9.33 3.53 -6.05
CA ALA A 45 8.47 2.71 -6.88
C ALA A 45 8.02 1.44 -6.15
N LEU A 46 8.97 0.75 -5.50
CA LEU A 46 8.73 -0.50 -4.79
C LEU A 46 7.95 -0.25 -3.49
N SER A 47 8.23 0.82 -2.75
CA SER A 47 7.47 1.17 -1.54
C SER A 47 6.00 1.47 -1.86
N LEU A 48 5.75 2.31 -2.86
CA LEU A 48 4.39 2.64 -3.29
C LEU A 48 3.67 1.39 -3.81
N ALA A 49 4.35 0.56 -4.61
CA ALA A 49 3.80 -0.70 -5.07
C ALA A 49 3.42 -1.63 -3.92
N LEU A 50 4.29 -1.82 -2.91
CA LEU A 50 3.99 -2.63 -1.73
C LEU A 50 2.79 -2.10 -0.93
N CYS A 51 2.70 -0.79 -0.70
CA CYS A 51 1.56 -0.20 0.01
C CYS A 51 0.23 -0.40 -0.75
N LEU A 52 0.22 -0.18 -2.07
CA LEU A 52 -0.94 -0.45 -2.94
C LEU A 52 -1.31 -1.93 -2.98
N LEU A 53 -0.31 -2.81 -3.00
CA LEU A 53 -0.49 -4.26 -2.95
C LEU A 53 -1.12 -4.69 -1.62
N SER A 54 -0.72 -4.04 -0.53
CA SER A 54 -1.26 -4.26 0.81
C SER A 54 -2.72 -3.83 0.90
N LEU A 55 -3.08 -2.65 0.35
CA LEU A 55 -4.46 -2.18 0.21
C LEU A 55 -5.32 -3.11 -0.64
N GLY A 56 -4.75 -3.66 -1.71
CA GLY A 56 -5.38 -4.69 -2.53
C GLY A 56 -5.69 -5.97 -1.76
N GLY A 57 -4.85 -6.29 -0.77
CA GLY A 57 -4.98 -7.50 0.05
C GLY A 57 -4.41 -8.71 -0.66
N LEU A 58 -3.19 -8.63 -1.17
CA LEU A 58 -2.47 -9.81 -1.65
C LEU A 58 -1.92 -10.66 -0.50
N PRO A 59 -1.87 -12.01 -0.65
CA PRO A 59 -1.60 -12.96 0.42
C PRO A 59 -0.32 -12.74 1.24
N PRO A 60 0.81 -12.22 0.71
CA PRO A 60 1.98 -11.95 1.55
C PRO A 60 1.87 -10.69 2.43
N LEU A 61 0.81 -9.88 2.31
CA LEU A 61 0.72 -8.56 2.92
C LEU A 61 -0.34 -8.47 4.02
N ALA A 62 -0.12 -7.56 4.98
CA ALA A 62 -0.98 -7.39 6.16
C ALA A 62 -2.46 -7.14 5.83
N GLY A 63 -2.75 -6.48 4.71
CA GLY A 63 -4.12 -6.14 4.32
C GLY A 63 -4.97 -7.35 3.91
N PHE A 64 -4.33 -8.43 3.45
CA PHE A 64 -5.04 -9.69 3.17
C PHE A 64 -5.54 -10.32 4.45
N PHE A 65 -4.64 -10.49 5.41
CA PHE A 65 -4.96 -11.06 6.71
C PHE A 65 -6.02 -10.25 7.46
N GLY A 66 -5.95 -8.91 7.38
CA GLY A 66 -6.97 -8.03 7.93
C GLY A 66 -8.37 -8.27 7.34
N LYS A 67 -8.48 -8.40 6.02
CA LYS A 67 -9.75 -8.71 5.34
C LYS A 67 -10.22 -10.14 5.62
N LEU A 68 -9.32 -11.12 5.62
CA LEU A 68 -9.65 -12.50 5.93
C LEU A 68 -10.27 -12.65 7.32
N HIS A 69 -9.68 -12.01 8.33
CA HIS A 69 -10.23 -12.04 9.68
C HIS A 69 -11.63 -11.39 9.73
N LEU A 70 -11.83 -10.31 8.98
CA LEU A 70 -13.13 -9.65 8.87
C LEU A 70 -14.18 -10.55 8.20
N PHE A 71 -13.81 -11.27 7.14
CA PHE A 71 -14.70 -12.26 6.50
C PHE A 71 -14.97 -13.47 7.40
N TRP A 72 -13.99 -13.92 8.17
CA TRP A 72 -14.16 -15.00 9.14
C TRP A 72 -15.19 -14.63 10.21
N CYS A 73 -15.04 -13.47 10.84
CA CYS A 73 -16.01 -12.96 11.82
C CYS A 73 -17.41 -12.75 11.20
N GLY A 74 -17.47 -12.20 9.98
CA GLY A 74 -18.74 -12.01 9.28
C GLY A 74 -19.46 -13.32 8.94
N TRP A 75 -18.68 -14.35 8.58
CA TRP A 75 -19.20 -15.69 8.32
C TRP A 75 -19.72 -16.36 9.59
N GLN A 76 -18.97 -16.26 10.70
CA GLN A 76 -19.39 -16.78 12.00
C GLN A 76 -20.64 -16.09 12.54
N ALA A 77 -20.84 -14.80 12.22
CA ALA A 77 -22.05 -14.04 12.53
C ALA A 77 -23.25 -14.35 11.61
N GLY A 78 -23.12 -15.25 10.64
CA GLY A 78 -24.19 -15.63 9.70
C GLY A 78 -24.48 -14.61 8.60
N LEU A 79 -23.62 -13.60 8.43
CA LEU A 79 -23.79 -12.50 7.45
C LEU A 79 -23.26 -12.88 6.06
N TYR A 80 -23.71 -14.01 5.51
CA TYR A 80 -23.17 -14.58 4.26
C TYR A 80 -23.26 -13.63 3.07
N PHE A 81 -24.39 -12.92 2.93
CA PHE A 81 -24.59 -11.96 1.83
C PHE A 81 -23.57 -10.82 1.84
N LEU A 82 -23.26 -10.29 3.04
CA LEU A 82 -22.30 -9.21 3.22
C LEU A 82 -20.87 -9.66 2.91
N VAL A 83 -20.52 -10.89 3.33
CA VAL A 83 -19.21 -11.49 3.04
C VAL A 83 -19.03 -11.70 1.54
N SER A 84 -20.06 -12.19 0.82
CA SER A 84 -20.00 -12.36 -0.63
C SER A 84 -19.79 -11.04 -1.38
N ILE A 85 -20.51 -9.97 -1.01
CA ILE A 85 -20.31 -8.64 -1.59
C ILE A 85 -18.91 -8.10 -1.27
N GLY A 86 -18.43 -8.30 -0.04
CA GLY A 86 -17.09 -7.90 0.37
C GLY A 86 -15.98 -8.60 -0.42
N LEU A 87 -16.15 -9.90 -0.72
CA LEU A 87 -15.23 -10.65 -1.57
C LEU A 87 -15.22 -10.12 -3.01
N LEU A 88 -16.40 -9.91 -3.60
CA LEU A 88 -16.52 -9.39 -4.97
C LEU A 88 -15.88 -8.00 -5.11
N THR A 89 -16.17 -7.09 -4.18
CA THR A 89 -15.58 -5.74 -4.19
C THR A 89 -14.08 -5.76 -3.95
N SER A 90 -13.54 -6.71 -3.17
CA SER A 90 -12.09 -6.89 -3.02
C SER A 90 -11.43 -7.34 -4.33
N VAL A 91 -12.06 -8.23 -5.11
CA VAL A 91 -11.56 -8.65 -6.44
C VAL A 91 -11.57 -7.48 -7.44
N VAL A 92 -12.58 -6.63 -7.40
CA VAL A 92 -12.61 -5.42 -8.22
C VAL A 92 -11.51 -4.45 -7.79
N SER A 93 -11.27 -4.32 -6.49
CA SER A 93 -10.27 -3.39 -5.95
C SER A 93 -8.85 -3.75 -6.38
N ILE A 94 -8.49 -5.04 -6.35
CA ILE A 94 -7.14 -5.48 -6.75
C ILE A 94 -6.83 -5.17 -8.22
N TYR A 95 -7.84 -5.19 -9.10
CA TYR A 95 -7.66 -4.79 -10.50
C TYR A 95 -7.21 -3.34 -10.64
N TYR A 96 -7.84 -2.41 -9.89
CA TYR A 96 -7.45 -1.00 -9.92
C TYR A 96 -6.04 -0.78 -9.37
N TYR A 97 -5.67 -1.45 -8.28
CA TYR A 97 -4.32 -1.33 -7.70
C TYR A 97 -3.24 -1.90 -8.61
N LEU A 98 -3.46 -3.08 -9.20
CA LEU A 98 -2.53 -3.67 -10.17
C LEU A 98 -2.35 -2.80 -11.42
N LYS A 99 -3.40 -2.10 -11.85
CA LYS A 99 -3.31 -1.16 -12.99
C LYS A 99 -2.35 0.00 -12.68
N ILE A 100 -2.36 0.53 -11.46
CA ILE A 100 -1.44 1.60 -11.02
C ILE A 100 -0.02 1.05 -10.92
N ILE A 101 0.17 -0.12 -10.32
CA ILE A 101 1.49 -0.76 -10.21
C ILE A 101 2.08 -1.05 -11.60
N LYS A 102 1.25 -1.53 -12.53
CA LYS A 102 1.67 -1.75 -13.91
C LYS A 102 2.11 -0.47 -14.59
N LEU A 103 1.41 0.65 -14.37
CA LEU A 103 1.81 1.96 -14.90
C LEU A 103 3.16 2.40 -14.32
N LEU A 104 3.37 2.14 -13.04
CA LEU A 104 4.58 2.51 -12.31
C LEU A 104 5.81 1.71 -12.80
N MET A 105 5.62 0.42 -13.09
CA MET A 105 6.66 -0.50 -13.57
C MET A 105 6.90 -0.40 -15.08
N THR A 106 5.83 -0.30 -15.87
CA THR A 106 5.89 -0.25 -17.34
C THR A 106 5.86 1.20 -17.80
N GLY A 107 7.04 1.76 -18.07
CA GLY A 107 7.20 2.98 -18.86
C GLY A 107 6.82 2.70 -20.31
N ARG A 108 5.53 2.66 -20.63
CA ARG A 108 5.06 2.34 -21.99
C ARG A 108 5.26 3.54 -22.90
N ASN A 109 6.37 3.55 -23.66
CA ASN A 109 6.54 4.08 -25.02
C ASN A 109 5.88 5.41 -25.45
N GLN A 110 5.44 6.25 -24.51
CA GLN A 110 5.07 7.64 -24.72
C GLN A 110 5.96 8.41 -23.77
N GLU A 111 6.94 9.10 -24.37
CA GLU A 111 7.68 10.24 -23.82
C GLU A 111 7.69 10.29 -22.29
N ILE A 112 8.79 9.86 -21.66
CA ILE A 112 9.07 10.14 -20.25
C ILE A 112 8.63 11.57 -19.99
N THR A 113 7.55 11.76 -19.22
CA THR A 113 6.99 13.08 -18.99
C THR A 113 8.14 13.96 -18.48
N PRO A 114 8.30 15.22 -18.95
CA PRO A 114 9.43 16.08 -18.57
C PRO A 114 9.67 16.15 -17.05
N HIS A 115 8.59 15.94 -16.29
CA HIS A 115 8.51 15.68 -14.86
C HIS A 115 9.39 14.53 -14.34
N VAL A 116 9.26 13.30 -14.86
CA VAL A 116 10.11 12.14 -14.48
C VAL A 116 11.53 12.29 -15.03
N ARG A 117 11.70 13.02 -16.14
CA ARG A 117 13.04 13.32 -16.69
C ARG A 117 13.85 14.20 -15.73
N ASN A 118 13.24 15.23 -15.15
CA ASN A 118 13.83 16.16 -14.18
C ASN A 118 13.81 15.64 -12.73
N TYR A 119 13.32 14.42 -12.52
CA TYR A 119 13.30 13.80 -11.20
C TYR A 119 14.74 13.67 -10.66
N ARG A 120 15.04 14.41 -9.60
CA ARG A 120 16.30 14.32 -8.87
C ARG A 120 16.22 13.13 -7.92
N GLY A 121 16.87 12.03 -8.30
CA GLY A 121 17.09 10.90 -7.40
C GLY A 121 17.92 11.36 -6.20
N SER A 122 17.51 11.01 -5.00
CA SER A 122 18.34 11.14 -3.80
C SER A 122 19.16 9.85 -3.63
N PRO A 123 20.36 9.93 -3.02
CA PRO A 123 20.99 8.71 -2.53
C PRO A 123 20.09 8.07 -1.46
N LEU A 124 20.08 6.74 -1.39
CA LEU A 124 19.34 5.85 -0.47
C LEU A 124 19.48 6.18 1.04
N ARG A 125 20.26 7.21 1.37
CA ARG A 125 20.69 7.64 2.69
C ARG A 125 20.67 9.17 2.74
N SER A 126 19.56 9.78 2.33
CA SER A 126 19.30 11.18 2.65
C SER A 126 18.63 11.24 4.03
N ASN A 127 19.09 12.12 4.92
CA ASN A 127 18.52 12.32 6.26
C ASN A 127 17.11 12.99 6.22
N ASN A 128 16.39 12.88 5.10
CA ASN A 128 15.05 13.44 4.95
C ASN A 128 14.04 12.58 5.69
N SER A 129 13.30 13.20 6.61
CA SER A 129 12.28 12.55 7.44
C SER A 129 11.22 11.78 6.65
N ILE A 130 11.03 12.12 5.37
CA ILE A 130 10.05 11.50 4.46
C ILE A 130 10.54 10.14 3.92
N GLU A 131 11.85 9.96 3.71
CA GLU A 131 12.40 8.65 3.32
C GLU A 131 12.33 7.68 4.50
N LEU A 132 12.63 8.16 5.71
CA LEU A 132 12.44 7.40 6.94
C LEU A 132 10.97 7.01 7.14
N SER A 133 10.02 7.92 6.91
CA SER A 133 8.59 7.61 7.05
C SER A 133 8.13 6.57 6.02
N MET A 134 8.63 6.60 4.78
CA MET A 134 8.36 5.55 3.80
C MET A 134 8.92 4.20 4.21
N ILE A 135 10.18 4.14 4.65
CA ILE A 135 10.81 2.90 5.11
C ILE A 135 10.01 2.31 6.28
N VAL A 136 9.68 3.14 7.27
CA VAL A 136 8.87 2.74 8.42
C VAL A 136 7.49 2.25 7.99
N CYS A 137 6.83 2.87 7.01
CA CYS A 137 5.52 2.44 6.53
C CYS A 137 5.57 1.16 5.69
N VAL A 138 6.63 0.94 4.90
CA VAL A 138 6.83 -0.31 4.17
C VAL A 138 7.06 -1.46 5.15
N ILE A 139 7.91 -1.24 6.15
CA ILE A 139 8.16 -2.18 7.24
C ILE A 139 6.85 -2.45 7.99
N ALA A 140 6.11 -1.40 8.37
CA ALA A 140 4.84 -1.51 9.09
C ALA A 140 3.69 -2.11 8.24
N SER A 141 3.78 -2.13 6.91
CA SER A 141 2.76 -2.78 6.06
C SER A 141 3.10 -4.23 5.71
N THR A 142 4.38 -4.63 5.84
CA THR A 142 4.86 -5.97 5.51
C THR A 142 5.01 -6.85 6.75
N ILE A 143 5.61 -6.33 7.83
CA ILE A 143 5.89 -7.07 9.06
C ILE A 143 4.61 -7.57 9.77
N PRO A 144 3.54 -6.77 9.90
CA PRO A 144 2.36 -7.22 10.63
C PRO A 144 1.55 -8.29 9.92
N GLY A 145 1.77 -8.51 8.61
CA GLY A 145 1.21 -9.64 7.89
C GLY A 145 1.83 -10.97 8.31
N ILE A 146 3.10 -10.95 8.71
CA ILE A 146 3.85 -12.13 9.18
C ILE A 146 3.63 -12.34 10.69
N SER A 147 3.45 -11.25 11.45
CA SER A 147 3.25 -11.26 12.90
C SER A 147 1.84 -10.80 13.29
N MET A 148 0.82 -11.44 12.71
CA MET A 148 -0.57 -11.08 13.01
C MET A 148 -1.02 -11.54 14.40
N ASN A 149 -0.47 -12.66 14.88
CA ASN A 149 -0.82 -13.29 16.16
C ASN A 149 -0.73 -12.33 17.37
N PRO A 150 0.40 -11.65 17.65
CA PRO A 150 0.50 -10.79 18.83
C PRO A 150 -0.41 -9.56 18.77
N ILE A 151 -0.75 -9.08 17.56
CA ILE A 151 -1.64 -7.92 17.39
C ILE A 151 -3.09 -8.30 17.70
N ILE A 152 -3.50 -9.50 17.33
CA ILE A 152 -4.83 -10.02 17.66
C ILE A 152 -4.94 -10.25 19.16
N GLU A 153 -3.90 -10.80 19.78
CA GLU A 153 -3.83 -11.05 21.23
C GLU A 153 -3.95 -9.74 22.04
N ILE A 154 -3.16 -8.71 21.70
CA ILE A 154 -3.26 -7.37 22.32
C ILE A 154 -4.66 -6.75 22.13
N ALA A 155 -5.27 -6.94 20.96
CA ALA A 155 -6.60 -6.40 20.67
C ALA A 155 -7.73 -7.17 21.40
N GLN A 156 -7.49 -8.41 21.81
CA GLN A 156 -8.41 -9.20 22.62
C GLN A 156 -8.24 -8.88 24.11
N ASP A 157 -7.01 -8.77 24.61
CA ASP A 157 -6.69 -8.44 26.01
C ASP A 157 -7.12 -7.03 26.42
N THR A 158 -7.25 -6.10 25.47
CA THR A 158 -7.71 -4.73 25.77
C THR A 158 -9.23 -4.58 25.82
N LEU A 159 -9.98 -5.61 25.42
CA LEU A 159 -11.44 -5.57 25.26
C LEU A 159 -12.18 -6.58 26.16
N PHE A 160 -11.45 -7.38 26.93
CA PHE A 160 -11.98 -8.25 27.99
C PHE A 160 -11.47 -7.82 29.36
#